data_AF-A0A2G9UAL7-F1
#
_entry.id   AF-A0A2G9UAL7-F1
#
_cell.length_a   1.000
_cell.length_b   1.000
_cell.length_c   1.000
_cell.angle_alpha   90.00
_cell.angle_beta   90.00
_cell.angle_gamma   90.00
#
_symmetry.space_group_name_H-M   'P 1'
#
loop_
_entity.id
_entity.type
_entity.pdbx_description
1 polymer ?
#
loop_
_entity_poly.entity_id
_entity_poly.type
_entity_poly.pdbx_seq_one_letter_code
_entity_poly.pdbx_strand_id
1 'polypeptide(L)'
;MPLVTNCPPPHRTPLLSKVSCPISDYMAWVLGIPQPSSYIPSLIGMDTTHRMSYFERVQNVWSTFLYVYYTRKSTLEATDMFRRRYGADFPSLEEIAADSDVVFVSTDEFVDFPRPTLPHIVHIGGLGVGDSSKNGGLDEIFSEQMEKGSKGVVYFSLGTLVNTSSLPAFAMKAVVDAARRTPDYHFILVVDSSDKVRPCGTVRESPIRNVGARQPH
;
A
#
# COMPACT_ATOMS: atom_id res chain seq x y z
N MET A 1 31.82 -8.69 50.40
CA MET A 1 31.80 -8.63 48.93
C MET A 1 30.44 -9.12 48.46
N PRO A 2 29.57 -8.28 47.91
CA PRO A 2 28.32 -8.76 47.35
C PRO A 2 28.60 -9.43 46.01
N LEU A 3 28.04 -10.62 45.82
CA LEU A 3 28.08 -11.38 44.58
C LEU A 3 27.38 -10.57 43.48
N VAL A 4 28.16 -10.12 42.49
CA VAL A 4 27.63 -9.58 41.23
C VAL A 4 26.94 -10.74 40.54
N THR A 5 25.61 -10.78 40.62
CA THR A 5 24.79 -11.64 39.79
C THR A 5 24.95 -11.17 38.35
N ASN A 6 25.82 -11.84 37.60
CA ASN A 6 25.86 -11.75 36.14
C ASN A 6 24.54 -12.31 35.60
N CYS A 7 23.52 -11.46 35.55
CA CYS A 7 22.34 -11.72 34.76
C CYS A 7 22.78 -11.68 33.29
N PRO A 8 22.54 -12.72 32.48
CA PRO A 8 22.77 -12.63 31.04
C PRO A 8 21.96 -11.44 30.49
N PRO A 9 22.49 -10.70 29.50
CA PRO A 9 21.74 -9.60 28.90
C PRO A 9 20.38 -10.13 28.42
N PRO A 10 19.29 -9.36 28.61
CA PRO A 10 17.96 -9.80 28.18
C PRO A 10 18.03 -10.21 26.71
N HIS A 11 17.52 -11.42 26.40
CA HIS A 11 17.43 -11.88 25.02
C HIS A 11 16.75 -10.80 24.19
N ARG A 12 17.46 -10.27 23.19
CA ARG A 12 16.91 -9.31 22.24
C ARG A 12 15.77 -10.01 21.50
N THR A 13 14.54 -9.59 21.79
CA THR A 13 13.36 -10.08 21.06
C THR A 13 13.52 -9.69 19.59
N PRO A 14 13.33 -10.62 18.64
CA PRO A 14 13.46 -10.29 17.23
C PRO A 14 12.40 -9.25 16.83
N LEU A 15 12.82 -8.18 16.18
CA LEU A 15 11.95 -7.12 15.68
C LEU A 15 11.47 -7.46 14.27
N LEU A 16 10.17 -7.71 14.15
CA LEU A 16 9.52 -7.98 12.87
C LEU A 16 8.80 -6.73 12.37
N SER A 17 9.22 -6.23 11.22
CA SER A 17 8.62 -5.07 10.56
C SER A 17 7.80 -5.50 9.36
N LYS A 18 6.64 -4.86 9.14
CA LYS A 18 5.80 -5.09 7.95
C LYS A 18 5.65 -3.80 7.16
N VAL A 19 5.81 -3.90 5.86
CA VAL A 19 5.67 -2.83 4.88
C VAL A 19 4.48 -3.14 3.99
N SER A 20 3.53 -2.21 3.91
CA SER A 20 2.31 -2.35 3.10
C SER A 20 2.49 -2.05 1.62
N CYS A 21 3.57 -1.36 1.25
CA CYS A 21 3.86 -0.90 -0.10
C CYS A 21 5.17 -1.53 -0.61
N PRO A 22 5.46 -1.42 -1.93
CA PRO A 22 6.78 -1.74 -2.46
C PRO A 22 7.88 -0.93 -1.76
N ILE A 23 9.11 -1.43 -1.82
CA ILE A 23 10.26 -0.79 -1.16
C ILE A 23 10.53 0.55 -1.84
N SER A 24 10.23 1.65 -1.16
CA SER A 24 10.52 2.99 -1.68
C SER A 24 11.99 3.36 -1.57
N ASP A 25 12.40 4.42 -2.28
CA ASP A 25 13.79 4.90 -2.27
C ASP A 25 14.31 5.22 -0.86
N TYR A 26 13.46 5.82 -0.03
CA TYR A 26 13.77 6.15 1.35
C TYR A 26 13.92 4.90 2.22
N MET A 27 13.03 3.93 2.04
CA MET A 27 13.11 2.67 2.80
C MET A 27 14.35 1.88 2.44
N ALA A 28 14.72 1.84 1.17
CA ALA A 28 15.96 1.21 0.73
C ALA A 28 17.18 1.87 1.38
N TRP A 29 17.17 3.19 1.51
CA TRP A 29 18.23 3.93 2.19
C TRP A 29 18.31 3.59 3.69
N VAL A 30 17.18 3.55 4.40
CA VAL A 30 17.14 3.21 5.84
C VAL A 30 17.56 1.75 6.10
N LEU A 31 17.16 0.82 5.24
CA LEU A 31 17.45 -0.62 5.37
C LEU A 31 18.84 -1.01 4.81
N GLY A 32 19.60 -0.05 4.25
CA GLY A 32 20.92 -0.33 3.66
C GLY A 32 20.88 -1.14 2.36
N ILE A 33 19.75 -1.14 1.66
CA ILE A 33 19.57 -1.85 0.39
C ILE A 33 20.25 -1.06 -0.73
N PRO A 34 21.16 -1.68 -1.52
CA PRO A 34 21.75 -1.01 -2.67
C PRO A 34 20.69 -0.60 -3.69
N GLN A 35 20.61 0.71 -3.98
CA GLN A 35 19.67 1.24 -4.96
C GLN A 35 20.39 2.09 -6.02
N PRO A 36 20.91 1.47 -7.09
CA PRO A 36 21.44 2.22 -8.21
C PRO A 36 20.34 2.93 -9.00
N SER A 37 20.24 4.25 -8.82
CA SER A 37 19.34 5.14 -9.57
C SER A 37 19.62 5.21 -11.09
N SER A 38 20.56 4.42 -11.62
CA SER A 38 20.84 4.33 -13.05
C SER A 38 19.87 3.43 -13.82
N TYR A 39 19.19 2.51 -13.13
CA TYR A 39 18.18 1.61 -13.73
C TYR A 39 16.96 1.37 -12.86
N ILE A 40 17.02 1.70 -11.55
CA ILE A 40 15.84 1.68 -10.68
C ILE A 40 15.18 3.07 -10.75
N PRO A 41 13.98 3.18 -11.32
CA PRO A 41 13.26 4.44 -11.35
C PRO A 41 12.80 4.84 -9.94
N SER A 42 12.88 6.13 -9.63
CA SER A 42 12.39 6.69 -8.38
C SER A 42 10.87 6.60 -8.32
N LEU A 43 10.33 6.38 -7.12
CA LEU A 43 8.88 6.29 -6.91
C LEU A 43 8.13 7.58 -7.32
N ILE A 44 8.80 8.73 -7.23
CA ILE A 44 8.26 10.04 -7.67
C ILE A 44 8.88 10.53 -8.97
N GLY A 45 9.72 9.71 -9.60
CA GLY A 45 10.32 10.02 -10.89
C GLY A 45 9.25 10.04 -11.99
N MET A 46 9.54 10.75 -13.07
CA MET A 46 8.75 10.68 -14.32
C MET A 46 8.52 9.21 -14.69
N ASP A 47 7.42 8.90 -15.40
CA ASP A 47 7.01 7.57 -15.91
C ASP A 47 8.12 6.87 -16.72
N THR A 48 9.18 6.50 -16.04
CA THR A 48 10.44 6.00 -16.57
C THR A 48 10.44 4.52 -16.32
N THR A 49 10.68 3.78 -17.39
CA THR A 49 10.81 2.34 -17.30
C THR A 49 12.21 1.98 -16.81
N HIS A 50 12.47 0.68 -16.64
CA HIS A 50 13.82 0.14 -16.41
C HIS A 50 14.84 0.54 -17.51
N ARG A 51 14.39 1.07 -18.66
CA ARG A 51 15.24 1.63 -19.72
C ARG A 51 15.17 3.15 -19.69
N MET A 52 16.27 3.76 -19.24
CA MET A 52 16.46 5.21 -19.22
C MET A 52 17.65 5.63 -20.09
N SER A 53 17.47 6.69 -20.86
CA SER A 53 18.53 7.46 -21.52
C SER A 53 19.41 8.19 -20.49
N TYR A 54 20.54 8.73 -20.93
CA TYR A 54 21.48 9.41 -20.04
C TYR A 54 20.83 10.55 -19.23
N PHE A 55 20.04 11.41 -19.89
CA PHE A 55 19.39 12.55 -19.22
C PHE A 55 18.28 12.10 -18.27
N GLU A 56 17.51 11.07 -18.64
CA GLU A 56 16.50 10.48 -17.76
C GLU A 56 17.15 9.89 -16.50
N ARG A 57 18.34 9.28 -16.60
CA ARG A 57 19.08 8.81 -15.42
C ARG A 57 19.50 9.95 -14.50
N VAL A 58 19.97 11.07 -15.04
CA VAL A 58 20.34 12.25 -14.24
C VAL A 58 19.11 12.82 -13.53
N GLN A 59 17.98 12.92 -14.23
CA GLN A 59 16.71 13.35 -13.65
C GLN A 59 16.20 12.35 -12.60
N ASN A 60 16.39 11.05 -12.83
CA ASN A 60 16.00 10.02 -11.89
C ASN A 60 16.83 10.10 -10.59
N VAL A 61 18.15 10.25 -10.69
CA VAL A 61 19.03 10.49 -9.52
C VAL A 61 18.56 11.71 -8.72
N TRP A 62 18.23 12.81 -9.42
CA TRP A 62 17.72 14.01 -8.77
C TRP A 62 16.37 13.77 -8.08
N SER A 63 15.48 13.04 -8.72
CA SER A 63 14.15 12.69 -8.18
C SER A 63 14.28 11.77 -6.95
N THR A 64 15.13 10.74 -7.00
CA THR A 64 15.46 9.88 -5.85
C THR A 64 15.96 10.72 -4.68
N PHE A 65 16.90 11.64 -4.93
CA PHE A 65 17.47 12.49 -3.87
C PHE A 65 16.39 13.36 -3.21
N LEU A 66 15.55 14.02 -4.00
CA LEU A 66 14.45 14.83 -3.48
C LEU A 66 13.47 13.97 -2.68
N TYR A 67 13.11 12.78 -3.17
CA TYR A 67 12.22 11.86 -2.47
C TYR A 67 12.75 11.48 -1.09
N VAL A 68 14.01 11.04 -1.03
CA VAL A 68 14.68 10.64 0.21
C VAL A 68 14.73 11.83 1.17
N TYR A 69 15.08 13.02 0.67
CA TYR A 69 15.14 14.24 1.49
C TYR A 69 13.78 14.60 2.11
N TYR A 70 12.72 14.67 1.31
CA TYR A 70 11.39 15.03 1.81
C TYR A 70 10.82 13.97 2.74
N THR A 71 10.96 12.69 2.39
CA THR A 71 10.45 11.58 3.22
C THR A 71 11.19 11.49 4.55
N ARG A 72 12.51 11.71 4.54
CA ARG A 72 13.31 11.80 5.77
C ARG A 72 12.84 12.94 6.66
N LYS A 73 12.62 14.13 6.09
CA LYS A 73 12.11 15.28 6.85
C LYS A 73 10.78 14.94 7.53
N SER A 74 9.83 14.38 6.79
CA SER A 74 8.54 13.94 7.34
C SER A 74 8.69 12.88 8.43
N THR A 75 9.66 11.97 8.30
CA THR A 75 9.93 10.92 9.30
C THR A 75 10.55 11.49 10.58
N LEU A 76 11.39 12.51 10.47
CA LEU A 76 11.91 13.24 11.62
C LEU A 76 10.80 14.02 12.35
N GLU A 77 9.92 14.69 11.61
CA GLU A 77 8.74 15.35 12.18
C GLU A 77 7.83 14.35 12.90
N ALA A 78 7.62 13.17 12.31
CA ALA A 78 6.88 12.08 12.95
C ALA A 78 7.58 11.58 14.22
N THR A 79 8.89 11.38 14.18
CA THR A 79 9.70 11.00 15.35
C THR A 79 9.51 12.01 16.50
N ASP A 80 9.53 13.31 16.21
CA ASP A 80 9.30 14.34 17.21
C ASP A 80 7.88 14.27 17.81
N MET A 81 6.87 13.94 17.00
CA MET A 81 5.51 13.70 17.51
C MET A 81 5.47 12.51 18.47
N PHE A 82 6.15 11.40 18.14
CA PHE A 82 6.25 10.25 19.03
C PHE A 82 6.97 10.60 20.34
N ARG A 83 8.08 11.33 20.27
CA ARG A 83 8.80 11.78 21.47
C ARG A 83 7.95 12.68 22.37
N ARG A 84 7.16 13.60 21.79
CA ARG A 84 6.22 14.43 22.55
C ARG A 84 5.14 13.60 23.26
N ARG A 85 4.71 12.48 22.67
CA ARG A 85 3.62 11.64 23.19
C ARG A 85 4.07 10.57 24.18
N TYR A 86 5.26 10.00 23.98
CA TYR A 86 5.76 8.81 24.69
C TYR A 86 7.03 9.08 25.52
N GLY A 87 7.65 10.25 25.38
CA GLY A 87 8.85 10.65 26.12
C GLY A 87 10.03 10.97 25.21
N ALA A 88 10.93 11.85 25.65
CA ALA A 88 12.08 12.29 24.87
C ALA A 88 13.03 11.14 24.47
N ASP A 89 13.05 10.06 25.26
CA ASP A 89 13.88 8.88 25.04
C ASP A 89 13.34 7.92 23.98
N PHE A 90 12.22 8.26 23.32
CA PHE A 90 11.69 7.43 22.24
C PHE A 90 12.68 7.37 21.06
N PRO A 91 13.08 6.17 20.60
CA PRO A 91 14.03 6.00 19.51
C PRO A 91 13.48 6.56 18.20
N SER A 92 14.36 6.97 17.29
CA SER A 92 13.88 7.50 16.01
C SER A 92 13.20 6.41 15.17
N LEU A 93 12.24 6.81 14.35
CA LEU A 93 11.58 5.88 13.44
C LEU A 93 12.57 5.27 12.43
N GLU A 94 13.62 6.03 12.06
CA GLU A 94 14.73 5.54 11.23
C GLU A 94 15.52 4.43 11.94
N GLU A 95 15.88 4.64 13.21
CA GLU A 95 16.61 3.64 13.99
C GLU A 95 15.78 2.38 14.20
N ILE A 96 14.48 2.51 14.52
CA ILE A 96 13.58 1.35 14.67
C ILE A 96 13.51 0.55 13.37
N ALA A 97 13.37 1.23 12.23
CA ALA A 97 13.30 0.57 10.94
C ALA A 97 14.63 -0.10 10.56
N ALA A 98 15.77 0.55 10.83
CA ALA A 98 17.10 0.00 10.56
C ALA A 98 17.45 -1.18 11.49
N ASP A 99 16.92 -1.22 12.72
CA ASP A 99 17.17 -2.27 13.72
C ASP A 99 16.28 -3.51 13.54
N SER A 100 15.48 -3.56 12.47
CA SER A 100 14.56 -4.67 12.18
C SER A 100 15.29 -5.94 11.73
N ASP A 101 15.06 -7.06 12.42
CA ASP A 101 15.67 -8.35 12.12
C ASP A 101 15.07 -9.02 10.88
N VAL A 102 13.77 -8.79 10.64
CA VAL A 102 13.05 -9.26 9.45
C VAL A 102 12.05 -8.20 9.00
N VAL A 103 12.05 -7.93 7.69
CA VAL A 103 11.14 -6.98 7.05
C VAL A 103 10.26 -7.70 6.04
N PHE A 104 8.96 -7.77 6.31
CA PHE A 104 7.96 -8.33 5.41
C PHE A 104 7.44 -7.27 4.45
N VAL A 105 7.61 -7.46 3.15
CA VAL A 105 7.13 -6.52 2.12
C VAL A 105 5.90 -7.08 1.44
N SER A 106 4.80 -6.34 1.48
CA SER A 106 3.51 -6.74 0.91
C SER A 106 3.44 -6.58 -0.62
N THR A 107 4.54 -6.87 -1.33
CA THR A 107 4.61 -6.92 -2.78
C THR A 107 5.23 -8.24 -3.22
N ASP A 108 4.82 -8.69 -4.40
CA ASP A 108 5.49 -9.79 -5.09
C ASP A 108 6.78 -9.27 -5.74
N GLU A 109 7.84 -10.08 -5.72
CA GLU A 109 9.16 -9.72 -6.25
C GLU A 109 9.15 -9.53 -7.78
N PHE A 110 8.26 -10.22 -8.51
CA PHE A 110 8.16 -10.12 -9.97
C PHE A 110 7.42 -8.88 -10.45
N VAL A 111 6.65 -8.23 -9.57
CA VAL A 111 5.93 -7.00 -9.87
C VAL A 111 6.81 -5.77 -9.60
N ASP A 112 7.80 -5.90 -8.73
CA ASP A 112 8.74 -4.82 -8.39
C ASP A 112 9.90 -4.74 -9.40
N PHE A 113 10.60 -3.61 -9.43
CA PHE A 113 11.79 -3.47 -10.27
C PHE A 113 12.91 -4.38 -9.77
N PRO A 114 13.69 -5.00 -10.68
CA PRO A 114 14.78 -5.87 -10.29
C PRO A 114 15.81 -5.08 -9.49
N ARG A 115 15.94 -5.41 -8.20
CA ARG A 115 16.86 -4.75 -7.28
C ARG A 115 17.54 -5.78 -6.39
N PRO A 116 18.77 -5.52 -5.94
CA PRO A 116 19.39 -6.33 -4.90
C PRO A 116 18.52 -6.28 -3.63
N THR A 117 18.21 -7.44 -3.05
CA THR A 117 17.50 -7.55 -1.77
C THR A 117 18.42 -8.16 -0.72
N LEU A 118 18.10 -7.93 0.55
CA LEU A 118 18.85 -8.47 1.69
C LEU A 118 18.14 -9.72 2.24
N PRO A 119 18.86 -10.70 2.82
CA PRO A 119 18.25 -11.94 3.32
C PRO A 119 17.19 -11.74 4.40
N HIS A 120 17.22 -10.61 5.11
CA HIS A 120 16.22 -10.25 6.11
C HIS A 120 14.93 -9.68 5.52
N ILE A 121 14.85 -9.49 4.20
CA ILE A 121 13.68 -8.96 3.51
C ILE A 121 12.91 -10.11 2.89
N VAL A 122 11.66 -10.27 3.31
CA VAL A 122 10.78 -11.34 2.86
C VAL A 122 9.59 -10.75 2.13
N HIS A 123 9.49 -11.04 0.83
CA HIS A 123 8.34 -10.66 0.02
C HIS A 123 7.15 -11.58 0.36
N ILE A 124 6.04 -10.98 0.78
CA ILE A 124 4.80 -11.66 1.19
C ILE A 124 3.61 -11.27 0.30
N GLY A 125 3.88 -10.86 -0.94
CA GLY A 125 2.85 -10.60 -1.94
C GLY A 125 1.86 -11.76 -2.04
N GLY A 126 0.56 -11.46 -1.96
CA GLY A 126 -0.50 -12.46 -2.14
C GLY A 126 -0.77 -13.42 -0.96
N LEU A 127 0.01 -13.40 0.13
CA LEU A 127 -0.20 -14.30 1.28
C LEU A 127 -1.55 -14.10 2.01
N GLY A 128 -2.27 -13.01 1.74
CA GLY A 128 -3.59 -12.73 2.30
C GLY A 128 -4.75 -13.45 1.60
N VAL A 129 -4.54 -14.03 0.41
CA VAL A 129 -5.56 -14.84 -0.28
C VAL A 129 -5.47 -16.28 0.25
N GLY A 130 -5.96 -16.48 1.47
CA GLY A 130 -5.98 -17.80 2.10
C GLY A 130 -6.82 -18.81 1.31
N ASP A 131 -6.58 -20.10 1.55
CA ASP A 131 -7.35 -21.21 0.95
C ASP A 131 -8.86 -21.15 1.25
N SER A 132 -9.28 -20.33 2.21
CA SER A 132 -10.69 -19.97 2.44
C SER A 132 -11.35 -19.31 1.22
N SER A 133 -10.59 -18.61 0.37
CA SER A 133 -11.07 -18.11 -0.93
C SER A 133 -11.17 -19.20 -1.99
N LYS A 134 -10.49 -20.35 -1.82
CA LYS A 134 -10.54 -21.48 -2.76
C LYS A 134 -11.67 -22.45 -2.44
N ASN A 135 -12.09 -22.51 -1.17
CA ASN A 135 -13.04 -23.51 -0.67
C ASN A 135 -14.41 -22.93 -0.24
N GLY A 136 -14.53 -21.61 -0.06
CA GLY A 136 -15.80 -20.92 0.11
C GLY A 136 -16.15 -20.18 -1.16
N GLY A 137 -17.27 -20.55 -1.81
CA GLY A 137 -17.82 -19.73 -2.89
C GLY A 137 -18.07 -18.29 -2.41
N LEU A 138 -18.12 -17.34 -3.34
CA LEU A 138 -18.58 -15.97 -3.03
C LEU A 138 -19.97 -16.04 -2.38
N ASP A 139 -20.22 -15.21 -1.35
CA ASP A 139 -21.57 -15.12 -0.77
C ASP A 139 -22.61 -14.94 -1.89
N GLU A 140 -23.81 -15.50 -1.68
CA GLU A 140 -24.86 -15.58 -2.70
C GLU A 140 -25.15 -14.21 -3.34
N ILE A 141 -25.10 -13.14 -2.55
CA ILE A 141 -25.27 -11.75 -3.02
C ILE A 141 -24.23 -11.38 -4.07
N PHE A 142 -22.95 -11.72 -3.85
CA PHE A 142 -21.89 -11.41 -4.80
C PHE A 142 -21.94 -12.33 -6.02
N SER A 143 -22.23 -13.63 -5.80
CA SER A 143 -22.40 -14.59 -6.89
C SER A 143 -23.49 -14.15 -7.87
N GLU A 144 -24.65 -13.70 -7.36
CA GLU A 144 -25.74 -13.16 -8.19
C GLU A 144 -25.32 -11.91 -8.98
N GLN A 145 -24.49 -11.03 -8.41
CA GLN A 145 -23.97 -9.89 -9.17
C GLN A 145 -22.96 -10.32 -10.24
N MET A 146 -22.13 -11.32 -9.97
CA MET A 146 -21.12 -11.80 -10.91
C MET A 146 -21.75 -12.46 -12.16
N GLU A 147 -22.96 -13.02 -12.04
CA GLU A 147 -23.68 -13.66 -13.15
C GLU A 147 -24.44 -12.68 -14.07
N LYS A 148 -24.59 -11.40 -13.68
CA LYS A 148 -25.39 -10.43 -14.45
C LYS A 148 -24.74 -9.92 -15.74
N GLY A 149 -23.41 -10.02 -15.86
CA GLY A 149 -22.68 -9.54 -17.02
C GLY A 149 -22.50 -10.62 -18.07
N SER A 150 -23.00 -10.41 -19.30
CA SER A 150 -22.88 -11.38 -20.38
C SER A 150 -21.44 -11.61 -20.86
N LYS A 151 -20.59 -10.57 -20.78
CA LYS A 151 -19.14 -10.65 -21.06
C LYS A 151 -18.27 -10.64 -19.80
N GLY A 152 -18.86 -10.36 -18.64
CA GLY A 152 -18.15 -10.32 -17.36
C GLY A 152 -18.53 -9.12 -16.50
N VAL A 153 -17.82 -8.96 -15.39
CA VAL A 153 -18.08 -7.94 -14.38
C VAL A 153 -16.87 -7.03 -14.20
N VAL A 154 -17.14 -5.73 -14.10
CA VAL A 154 -16.14 -4.69 -13.83
C VAL A 154 -16.36 -4.19 -12.41
N TYR A 155 -15.40 -4.46 -11.53
CA TYR A 155 -15.38 -3.89 -10.19
C TYR A 155 -14.52 -2.62 -10.18
N PHE A 156 -15.10 -1.51 -9.73
CA PHE A 156 -14.44 -0.21 -9.67
C PHE A 156 -14.46 0.34 -8.24
N SER A 157 -13.28 0.60 -7.70
CA SER A 157 -13.08 1.21 -6.38
C SER A 157 -11.84 2.10 -6.41
N LEU A 158 -11.94 3.27 -5.78
CA LEU A 158 -10.81 4.22 -5.64
C LEU A 158 -10.04 4.04 -4.32
N GLY A 159 -10.39 3.01 -3.55
CA GLY A 159 -9.82 2.76 -2.24
C GLY A 159 -10.28 3.75 -1.18
N THR A 160 -9.61 3.76 -0.04
CA THR A 160 -9.99 4.56 1.13
C THR A 160 -9.40 5.97 1.13
N LEU A 161 -8.43 6.24 0.25
CA LEU A 161 -7.73 7.53 0.19
C LEU A 161 -8.53 8.60 -0.56
N VAL A 162 -9.34 8.20 -1.54
CA VAL A 162 -10.08 9.10 -2.40
C VAL A 162 -11.57 8.96 -2.10
N ASN A 163 -12.17 10.01 -1.55
CA ASN A 163 -13.61 10.05 -1.34
C ASN A 163 -14.30 10.40 -2.67
N THR A 164 -15.22 9.54 -3.14
CA THR A 164 -15.93 9.79 -4.41
C THR A 164 -16.77 11.07 -4.35
N SER A 165 -17.28 11.44 -3.18
CA SER A 165 -18.01 12.71 -2.96
C SER A 165 -17.15 13.95 -3.11
N SER A 166 -15.82 13.82 -2.95
CA SER A 166 -14.87 14.92 -3.13
C SER A 166 -14.41 15.07 -4.58
N LEU A 167 -14.74 14.10 -5.45
CA LEU A 167 -14.34 14.16 -6.84
C LEU A 167 -15.16 15.20 -7.61
N PRO A 168 -14.54 15.83 -8.62
CA PRO A 168 -15.29 16.60 -9.59
C PRO A 168 -16.40 15.75 -10.23
N ALA A 169 -17.59 16.33 -10.40
CA ALA A 169 -18.75 15.61 -10.94
C ALA A 169 -18.49 14.96 -12.30
N PHE A 170 -17.54 15.48 -13.10
CA PHE A 170 -17.17 14.90 -14.39
C PHE A 170 -16.52 13.52 -14.26
N ALA A 171 -15.80 13.23 -13.18
CA ALA A 171 -15.03 12.00 -13.01
C ALA A 171 -15.98 10.81 -12.85
N MET A 172 -16.89 10.87 -11.87
CA MET A 172 -17.90 9.82 -11.67
C MET A 172 -18.88 9.74 -12.83
N LYS A 173 -19.21 10.88 -13.47
CA LYS A 173 -20.01 10.88 -14.69
C LYS A 173 -19.34 10.10 -15.82
N ALA A 174 -18.02 10.25 -16.01
CA ALA A 174 -17.29 9.51 -17.03
C ALA A 174 -17.32 7.99 -16.77
N VAL A 175 -17.24 7.55 -15.50
CA VAL A 175 -17.36 6.14 -15.13
C VAL A 175 -18.77 5.60 -15.44
N VAL A 176 -19.81 6.35 -15.08
CA VAL A 176 -21.21 5.98 -15.39
C VAL A 176 -21.47 5.96 -16.89
N ASP A 177 -20.95 6.94 -17.64
CA ASP A 177 -21.09 7.01 -19.09
C ASP A 177 -20.34 5.86 -19.79
N ALA A 178 -19.18 5.45 -19.26
CA ALA A 178 -18.46 4.26 -19.74
C ALA A 178 -19.29 2.98 -19.53
N ALA A 179 -19.85 2.79 -18.33
CA ALA A 179 -20.72 1.65 -18.03
C ALA A 179 -21.93 1.59 -18.99
N ARG A 180 -22.53 2.74 -19.31
CA ARG A 180 -23.64 2.84 -20.28
C ARG A 180 -23.24 2.47 -21.71
N ARG A 181 -22.00 2.73 -22.11
CA ARG A 181 -21.48 2.40 -23.45
C ARG A 181 -21.11 0.92 -23.60
N THR A 182 -20.96 0.21 -22.49
CA THR A 182 -20.59 -1.22 -22.46
C THR A 182 -21.66 -2.04 -21.74
N PRO A 183 -22.88 -2.15 -22.29
CA PRO A 183 -23.99 -2.83 -21.64
C PRO A 183 -23.77 -4.35 -21.47
N ASP A 184 -22.81 -4.93 -22.20
CA ASP A 184 -22.45 -6.34 -22.09
C ASP A 184 -21.69 -6.67 -20.78
N TYR A 185 -21.20 -5.66 -20.07
CA TYR A 185 -20.49 -5.82 -18.80
C TYR A 185 -21.34 -5.32 -17.64
N HIS A 186 -21.34 -6.03 -16.52
CA HIS A 186 -21.98 -5.58 -15.28
C HIS A 186 -20.99 -4.77 -14.44
N PHE A 187 -21.36 -3.56 -14.01
CA PHE A 187 -20.47 -2.69 -13.23
C PHE A 187 -20.85 -2.71 -11.74
N ILE A 188 -19.86 -2.97 -10.88
CA ILE A 188 -19.96 -2.82 -9.43
C ILE A 188 -19.12 -1.62 -9.02
N LEU A 189 -19.79 -0.54 -8.61
CA LEU A 189 -19.14 0.71 -8.20
C LEU A 189 -19.13 0.82 -6.68
N VAL A 190 -17.95 0.98 -6.08
CA VAL A 190 -17.82 1.33 -4.67
C VAL A 190 -17.80 2.86 -4.55
N VAL A 191 -18.87 3.40 -3.96
CA VAL A 191 -19.06 4.84 -3.75
C VAL A 191 -19.16 5.16 -2.27
N ASP A 192 -18.79 6.38 -1.90
CA ASP A 192 -19.01 6.90 -0.56
C ASP A 192 -20.51 7.10 -0.31
N SER A 193 -20.92 6.86 0.95
CA SER A 193 -22.30 7.05 1.41
C SER A 193 -22.87 8.45 1.13
N SER A 194 -22.01 9.45 1.04
CA SER A 194 -22.36 10.86 0.84
C SER A 194 -22.37 11.31 -0.62
N ASP A 195 -22.09 10.41 -1.56
CA ASP A 195 -21.96 10.77 -2.97
C ASP A 195 -23.33 11.08 -3.60
N LYS A 196 -23.36 12.17 -4.38
CA LYS A 196 -24.57 12.68 -5.03
C LYS A 196 -24.78 12.11 -6.42
N VAL A 197 -23.72 11.56 -7.05
CA VAL A 197 -23.82 10.98 -8.39
C VAL A 197 -24.39 9.57 -8.26
N ARG A 198 -25.71 9.49 -8.09
CA ARG A 198 -26.42 8.22 -8.15
C ARG A 198 -26.60 7.82 -9.61
N PRO A 199 -26.26 6.57 -10.00
CA PRO A 199 -26.63 6.08 -11.31
C PRO A 199 -28.16 6.05 -11.42
N CYS A 200 -28.73 7.02 -12.14
CA CYS A 200 -30.15 7.01 -12.50
C CYS A 200 -30.41 5.83 -13.44
N GLY A 201 -31.09 4.80 -12.92
CA GLY A 201 -31.67 3.68 -13.67
C GLY A 201 -31.27 2.30 -13.12
N THR A 202 -32.25 1.58 -12.56
CA THR A 202 -32.25 0.12 -12.28
C THR A 202 -31.08 -0.49 -11.50
N VAL A 203 -30.32 0.29 -10.73
CA VAL A 203 -29.37 -0.26 -9.76
C VAL A 203 -30.13 -0.55 -8.48
N ARG A 204 -30.45 -1.82 -8.20
CA ARG A 204 -30.90 -2.24 -6.88
C ARG A 204 -29.74 -2.02 -5.90
N GLU A 205 -29.86 -1.00 -5.07
CA GLU A 205 -28.97 -0.76 -3.94
C GLU A 205 -28.96 -2.02 -3.06
N SER A 206 -27.83 -2.73 -3.03
CA SER A 206 -27.58 -3.79 -2.07
C SER A 206 -26.69 -3.16 -1.01
N PRO A 207 -27.18 -2.88 0.23
CA PRO A 207 -26.33 -2.36 1.28
C PRO A 207 -25.39 -3.48 1.75
N ILE A 208 -24.27 -3.64 1.04
CA ILE A 208 -23.20 -4.55 1.44
C ILE A 208 -22.42 -3.84 2.55
N ARG A 209 -22.82 -4.11 3.80
CA ARG A 209 -22.07 -3.66 4.98
C ARG A 209 -20.68 -4.27 4.95
N ASN A 210 -19.68 -3.42 5.09
CA ASN A 210 -18.27 -3.82 5.22
C ASN A 210 -18.13 -4.71 6.46
N VAL A 211 -17.89 -6.02 6.28
CA VAL A 211 -17.79 -7.03 7.35
C VAL A 211 -16.55 -6.82 8.24
N GLY A 212 -15.67 -5.86 7.90
CA GLY A 212 -14.47 -5.51 8.67
C GLY A 212 -14.65 -4.48 9.79
N ALA A 213 -15.85 -3.94 10.03
CA ALA A 213 -16.07 -3.03 11.14
C ALA A 213 -16.14 -3.82 12.47
N ARG A 214 -14.99 -3.98 13.14
CA ARG A 214 -14.95 -4.39 14.56
C ARG A 214 -15.91 -3.48 15.34
N GLN A 215 -16.94 -4.08 15.91
CA GLN A 215 -17.75 -3.43 16.94
C GLN A 215 -16.84 -3.12 18.14
N PRO A 216 -16.93 -1.92 18.73
CA PRO A 216 -16.26 -1.64 19.99
C PRO A 216 -17.00 -2.40 21.11
N HIS A 217 -16.29 -3.31 21.78
CA HIS A 217 -16.58 -3.69 23.16
C HIS A 217 -15.79 -2.79 24.09
#